data_AF-A0A7C2KEU1-F1
#
_entry.id   AF-A0A7C2KEU1-F1
#
_cell.length_a   1.000
_cell.length_b   1.000
_cell.length_c   1.000
_cell.angle_alpha   90.00
_cell.angle_beta   90.00
_cell.angle_gamma   90.00
#
_symmetry.space_group_name_H-M   'P 1'
#
loop_
_entity.id
_entity.type
_entity.pdbx_description
1 polymer ?
#
loop_
_entity_poly.entity_id
_entity_poly.type
_entity_poly.pdbx_seq_one_letter_code
_entity_poly.pdbx_strand_id
1 'polypeptide(L)' 'MFRGSMVALVTPFKDGKVDKKSLKKLVEFHVNGNTSALVP' A
#
# COMPACT_ATOMS: atom_id res chain seq x y z
N MET A 1 3.03 -15.43 -14.96
CA MET A 1 3.32 -13.99 -15.11
C MET A 1 2.14 -13.21 -14.58
N PHE A 2 2.32 -12.35 -13.58
CA PHE A 2 1.23 -11.56 -12.99
C PHE A 2 0.78 -10.44 -13.96
N ARG A 3 -0.50 -10.07 -13.91
CA ARG A 3 -1.10 -9.03 -14.76
C ARG A 3 -2.14 -8.25 -13.96
N GLY A 4 -2.34 -6.98 -14.30
CA GLY A 4 -3.28 -6.08 -13.63
C GLY A 4 -2.60 -4.85 -13.05
N SER A 5 -3.28 -4.17 -12.13
CA SER A 5 -2.76 -2.97 -11.46
C SER A 5 -1.85 -3.38 -10.31
N MET A 6 -0.55 -3.08 -10.44
CA MET A 6 0.47 -3.40 -9.43
C MET A 6 1.05 -2.08 -8.92
N VAL A 7 0.68 -1.72 -7.69
CA VAL A 7 1.05 -0.42 -7.12
C VAL A 7 2.33 -0.55 -6.31
N ALA A 8 3.30 0.31 -6.61
CA ALA A 8 4.45 0.55 -5.75
C ALA A 8 3.98 1.33 -4.52
N LEU A 9 3.93 0.64 -3.39
CA LEU A 9 3.34 1.18 -2.16
C LEU A 9 4.29 2.20 -1.54
N VAL A 10 3.81 3.42 -1.34
CA VAL A 10 4.59 4.41 -0.59
C VAL A 10 4.69 3.97 0.87
N THR A 11 5.87 4.13 1.49
CA THR A 11 6.04 3.90 2.93
C THR A 11 5.77 5.20 3.68
N PRO A 12 4.62 5.34 4.36
CA PRO A 12 4.31 6.57 5.08
C PRO A 12 5.17 6.68 6.35
N PHE A 13 5.67 7.87 6.60
CA PHE A 13 6.42 8.21 7.82
C PHE A 13 5.66 9.25 8.64
N LYS A 14 5.77 9.13 9.96
CA LYS A 14 5.34 10.13 10.93
C LYS A 14 6.40 10.22 12.02
N ASP A 15 6.86 11.44 12.29
CA ASP A 15 7.91 11.74 13.29
C ASP A 15 9.19 10.91 13.07
N GLY A 16 9.60 10.77 11.81
CA GLY A 16 10.79 10.02 11.40
C GLY A 16 10.69 8.50 11.52
N LYS A 17 9.51 7.96 11.87
CA LYS A 17 9.25 6.52 12.00
C LYS A 17 8.16 6.08 11.04
N VAL A 18 8.16 4.80 10.68
CA VAL A 18 7.10 4.23 9.83
C VAL A 18 5.74 4.38 10.53
N ASP A 19 4.80 5.04 9.86
CA ASP A 19 3.43 5.18 10.34
C ASP A 19 2.63 3.93 9.97
N LYS A 20 2.65 2.94 10.85
CA LYS A 20 1.93 1.68 10.67
C LYS A 20 0.41 1.87 10.52
N LYS A 21 -0.18 2.90 11.13
CA LYS A 21 -1.63 3.16 11.04
C LYS A 21 -1.99 3.65 9.65
N SER A 22 -1.20 4.57 9.11
CA SER A 22 -1.39 5.08 7.75
C SER A 22 -1.08 4.02 6.70
N LEU A 23 -0.03 3.21 6.92
CA LEU A 23 0.30 2.08 6.04
C LEU A 23 -0.84 1.07 5.97
N LYS A 24 -1.46 0.71 7.11
CA LYS A 24 -2.61 -0.19 7.15
C LYS A 24 -3.80 0.37 6.33
N LYS A 25 -4.12 1.65 6.51
CA LYS A 25 -5.19 2.31 5.74
C LYS A 25 -4.92 2.31 4.24
N LEU A 26 -3.67 2.52 3.83
CA LEU A 26 -3.27 2.51 2.43
C LEU A 26 -3.44 1.11 1.81
N VAL A 27 -3.06 0.06 2.55
CA VAL A 27 -3.30 -1.33 2.16
C VAL A 27 -4.80 -1.60 2.02
N GLU A 28 -5.61 -1.25 3.02
CA GLU A 28 -7.08 -1.44 2.99
C GLU A 28 -7.72 -0.70 1.81
N PHE A 29 -7.27 0.52 1.50
CA PHE A 29 -7.72 1.27 0.34
C PHE A 29 -7.47 0.50 -0.97
N HIS A 30 -6.28 -0.05 -1.17
CA HIS A 30 -5.95 -0.81 -2.37
C HIS A 30 -6.68 -2.14 -2.48
N VAL A 31 -6.88 -2.83 -1.35
CA VAL A 31 -7.68 -4.07 -1.27
C VAL A 31 -9.13 -3.78 -1.66
N ASN A 32 -9.74 -2.75 -1.06
CA ASN A 32 -11.11 -2.34 -1.39
C ASN A 32 -11.25 -1.83 -2.83
N GLY A 33 -10.17 -1.26 -3.38
CA GLY A 33 -10.09 -0.80 -4.76
C GLY A 33 -9.77 -1.89 -5.79
N ASN A 34 -9.72 -3.18 -5.39
CA ASN A 34 -9.39 -4.31 -6.27
C ASN A 34 -8.03 -4.16 -7.00
N THR A 35 -7.04 -3.56 -6.34
CA THR A 35 -5.66 -3.51 -6.87
C THR A 35 -5.10 -4.93 -6.95
N SER A 36 -4.48 -5.30 -8.08
CA SER A 36 -4.08 -6.68 -8.37
C SER A 36 -2.86 -7.13 -7.57
N ALA A 37 -1.93 -6.21 -7.23
CA ALA A 37 -0.83 -6.48 -6.32
C ALA A 37 -0.32 -5.20 -5.63
N LEU A 38 0.28 -5.38 -4.45
CA LEU A 38 1.06 -4.35 -3.75
C LEU A 38 2.54 -4.73 -3.81
N VAL A 39 3.38 -3.79 -4.21
CA VAL A 39 4.82 -3.96 -4.32
C VAL A 39 5.50 -3.11 -3.23
N PRO A 40 6.28 -3.73 -2.32
CA PRO A 40 6.95 -3.04 -1.21
C PRO A 40 8.21 -2.29 -1.64
#